data_AF-X0W5C3-F1
#
_entry.id   AF-X0W5C3-F1
#
_cell.length_a   1.000
_cell.length_b   1.000
_cell.length_c   1.000
_cell.angle_alpha   90.00
_cell.angle_beta   90.00
_cell.angle_gamma   90.00
#
_symmetry.space_group_name_H-M   'P 1'
#
loop_
_entity.id
_entity.type
_entity.pdbx_description
1 polymer ?
#
loop_
_entity_poly.entity_id
_entity_poly.type
_entity_poly.pdbx_seq_one_letter_code
_entity_poly.pdbx_strand_id
1 'polypeptide(L)'
;MAHGLHEPTTKIYELLYKYIPIFWIYREPFAKFTFITAFSYSILIGFSLNFLISLCVNKVSKKSFIFKKISLNKLLPIILTTIAILLIIFTSYPLINGDVIPESGKKVKIPDYWWEASDFLRQKGAKIFWLPKTPLARTYKWGFSGTSIIKYLVPIISINDYGAIFYYENKIINLIENEIDKIDKTVLNKFFSILNVEFIGQRNDIVPQNGGTTGTIDPNLTRNILEKSEE
;
A
#
# COMPACT_ATOMS: atom_id res chain seq x y z
N MET A 1 -9.47 -11.69 2.53
CA MET A 1 -10.42 -12.56 1.77
C MET A 1 -9.64 -13.16 0.62
N ALA A 2 -9.42 -14.47 0.65
CA ALA A 2 -8.56 -15.23 -0.28
C ALA A 2 -9.36 -16.02 -1.33
N HIS A 3 -10.67 -15.79 -1.44
CA HIS A 3 -11.52 -16.48 -2.39
C HIS A 3 -11.22 -15.99 -3.81
N GLY A 4 -10.83 -16.90 -4.70
CA GLY A 4 -10.42 -16.62 -6.07
C GLY A 4 -8.91 -16.68 -6.34
N LEU A 5 -8.06 -16.74 -5.29
CA LEU A 5 -6.61 -16.89 -5.44
C LEU A 5 -6.13 -18.34 -5.32
N HIS A 6 -7.00 -19.25 -4.87
CA HIS A 6 -6.68 -20.66 -4.67
C HIS A 6 -7.76 -21.57 -5.28
N GLU A 7 -7.30 -22.65 -5.91
CA GLU A 7 -8.14 -23.75 -6.38
C GLU A 7 -8.93 -24.36 -5.20
N PRO A 8 -10.17 -24.86 -5.42
CA PRO A 8 -10.88 -25.00 -6.69
C PRO A 8 -11.70 -23.75 -7.10
N THR A 9 -11.73 -22.72 -6.26
CA THR A 9 -12.63 -21.57 -6.45
C THR A 9 -12.17 -20.60 -7.54
N THR A 10 -10.93 -20.71 -8.00
CA THR A 10 -10.34 -19.86 -9.05
C THR A 10 -11.16 -19.87 -10.32
N LYS A 11 -11.53 -21.06 -10.84
CA LYS A 11 -12.27 -21.19 -12.12
C LYS A 11 -13.65 -20.54 -12.06
N ILE A 12 -14.34 -20.70 -10.94
CA ILE A 12 -15.66 -20.10 -10.72
C ILE A 12 -15.50 -18.58 -10.67
N TYR A 13 -14.52 -18.09 -9.90
CA TYR A 13 -14.26 -16.66 -9.79
C TYR A 13 -13.89 -16.03 -11.14
N GLU A 14 -13.05 -16.70 -11.94
CA GLU A 14 -12.66 -16.24 -13.28
C GLU A 14 -13.87 -16.15 -14.22
N LEU A 15 -14.75 -17.14 -14.20
CA LEU A 15 -15.97 -17.15 -15.00
C LEU A 15 -16.89 -15.99 -14.60
N LEU A 16 -17.12 -15.79 -13.30
CA LEU A 16 -17.93 -14.67 -12.80
C LEU A 16 -17.29 -13.32 -13.17
N TYR A 17 -15.97 -13.19 -13.02
CA TYR A 17 -15.24 -11.97 -13.37
C TYR A 17 -15.30 -11.64 -14.86
N LYS A 18 -15.25 -12.64 -15.73
CA LYS A 18 -15.25 -12.46 -17.19
C LYS A 18 -16.64 -12.14 -17.75
N TYR A 19 -17.68 -12.78 -17.24
CA TYR A 19 -19.02 -12.72 -17.86
C TYR A 19 -20.03 -11.86 -17.10
N ILE A 20 -19.85 -11.62 -15.79
CA ILE A 20 -20.78 -10.79 -15.03
C ILE A 20 -20.26 -9.35 -15.02
N PRO A 21 -20.97 -8.41 -15.68
CA PRO A 21 -20.60 -7.00 -15.60
C PRO A 21 -20.65 -6.55 -14.14
N ILE A 22 -19.75 -5.64 -13.75
CA ILE A 22 -19.61 -5.12 -12.39
C ILE A 22 -18.98 -6.10 -11.39
N PHE A 23 -18.80 -7.39 -11.71
CA PHE A 23 -18.17 -8.35 -10.77
C PHE A 23 -16.74 -7.95 -10.36
N TRP A 24 -16.04 -7.17 -11.20
CA TRP A 24 -14.76 -6.56 -10.88
C TRP A 24 -14.79 -5.65 -9.62
N ILE A 25 -15.96 -5.21 -9.18
CA ILE A 25 -16.12 -4.43 -7.96
C ILE A 25 -15.61 -5.20 -6.73
N TYR A 26 -15.77 -6.52 -6.72
CA TYR A 26 -15.34 -7.43 -5.65
C TYR A 26 -13.84 -7.69 -5.59
N ARG A 27 -13.04 -7.15 -6.52
CA ARG A 27 -11.58 -7.23 -6.47
C ARG A 27 -11.00 -6.52 -5.24
N GLU A 28 -11.60 -5.40 -4.85
CA GLU A 28 -11.21 -4.62 -3.67
C GLU A 28 -12.46 -4.25 -2.87
N PRO A 29 -13.10 -5.24 -2.24
CA PRO A 29 -14.43 -5.05 -1.65
C PRO A 29 -14.36 -4.11 -0.45
N PHE A 30 -13.28 -4.17 0.33
CA PHE A 30 -13.06 -3.28 1.46
C PHE A 30 -12.99 -1.82 1.03
N ALA A 31 -12.29 -1.48 -0.05
CA ALA A 31 -12.18 -0.08 -0.48
C ALA A 31 -13.54 0.51 -0.89
N LYS A 32 -14.45 -0.31 -1.43
CA LYS A 32 -15.70 0.15 -2.06
C LYS A 32 -16.93 0.00 -1.18
N PHE A 33 -17.02 -1.09 -0.42
CA PHE A 33 -18.20 -1.41 0.36
C PHE A 33 -18.08 -1.04 1.84
N THR A 34 -16.89 -0.69 2.36
CA THR A 34 -16.71 -0.40 3.80
C THR A 34 -17.66 0.68 4.31
N PHE A 35 -17.91 1.74 3.54
CA PHE A 35 -18.83 2.79 4.00
C PHE A 35 -20.29 2.32 4.03
N ILE A 36 -20.71 1.58 3.00
CA ILE A 36 -22.06 1.03 2.94
C ILE A 36 -22.27 0.03 4.07
N THR A 37 -21.32 -0.90 4.27
CA THR A 37 -21.41 -1.89 5.34
C THR A 37 -21.35 -1.24 6.72
N ALA A 38 -20.44 -0.28 6.95
CA ALA A 38 -20.37 0.46 8.21
C ALA A 38 -21.68 1.20 8.50
N PHE A 39 -22.27 1.86 7.51
CA PHE A 39 -23.56 2.52 7.65
C PHE A 39 -24.68 1.53 7.97
N SER A 40 -24.80 0.43 7.22
CA SER A 40 -25.80 -0.61 7.49
C SER A 40 -25.65 -1.22 8.88
N TYR A 41 -24.42 -1.52 9.31
CA TYR A 41 -24.15 -2.05 10.65
C TYR A 41 -24.45 -1.04 11.75
N SER A 42 -24.20 0.26 11.54
CA SER A 42 -24.52 1.29 12.54
C SER A 42 -26.01 1.32 12.89
N ILE A 43 -26.87 1.20 11.87
CA ILE A 43 -28.33 1.11 12.03
C ILE A 43 -28.71 -0.21 12.72
N LEU A 44 -28.15 -1.33 12.26
CA LEU A 44 -28.47 -2.66 12.79
C LEU A 44 -28.08 -2.81 14.27
N ILE A 45 -26.96 -2.22 14.68
CA ILE A 45 -26.51 -2.19 16.08
C ILE A 45 -27.53 -1.43 16.93
N GLY A 46 -28.02 -0.27 16.47
CA GLY A 46 -29.06 0.48 17.17
C GLY A 46 -30.35 -0.32 17.37
N PHE A 47 -30.84 -0.97 16.32
CA PHE A 47 -32.03 -1.82 16.41
C PHE A 47 -31.81 -3.05 17.30
N SER A 48 -30.64 -3.67 17.20
CA SER A 48 -30.28 -4.86 17.98
C SER A 48 -30.17 -4.53 19.48
N LEU A 49 -29.59 -3.39 19.83
CA LEU A 49 -29.56 -2.89 21.21
C LEU A 49 -30.97 -2.64 21.74
N ASN A 50 -31.82 -1.96 20.96
CA ASN A 50 -33.21 -1.74 21.35
C ASN A 50 -33.99 -3.05 21.53
N PHE A 51 -33.81 -4.00 20.62
CA PHE A 51 -34.42 -5.32 20.70
C PHE A 51 -33.95 -6.09 21.94
N LEU A 52 -32.65 -6.11 22.22
CA LEU A 52 -32.08 -6.75 23.42
C LEU A 52 -32.60 -6.11 24.71
N ILE A 53 -32.64 -4.78 24.77
CA ILE A 53 -33.22 -4.03 25.90
C ILE A 53 -34.67 -4.46 26.11
N SER A 54 -35.47 -4.50 25.04
CA SER A 54 -36.89 -4.88 25.12
C SER A 54 -37.08 -6.32 25.60
N LEU A 55 -36.26 -7.26 25.13
CA LEU A 55 -36.30 -8.66 25.56
C LEU A 55 -35.94 -8.80 27.04
N CYS A 56 -34.89 -8.12 27.50
CA CYS A 56 -34.45 -8.18 28.88
C CYS A 56 -35.45 -7.53 29.83
N VAL A 57 -35.97 -6.34 29.50
CA VAL A 57 -37.01 -5.65 30.29
C VAL A 57 -38.28 -6.50 30.39
N ASN A 58 -38.74 -7.08 29.28
CA ASN A 58 -39.95 -7.90 29.26
C ASN A 58 -39.80 -9.22 30.02
N LYS A 59 -38.63 -9.87 29.96
CA LYS A 59 -38.35 -11.10 30.73
C LYS A 59 -38.24 -10.84 32.23
N VAL A 60 -37.61 -9.73 32.65
CA VAL A 60 -37.50 -9.34 34.06
C VAL A 60 -38.86 -8.93 34.64
N SER A 61 -39.70 -8.28 33.83
CA SER A 61 -41.04 -7.83 34.23
C SER A 61 -41.99 -8.98 34.62
N LYS A 62 -41.84 -10.17 34.02
CA LYS A 62 -42.69 -11.35 34.28
C LYS A 62 -42.31 -12.16 35.52
N LYS A 63 -41.12 -11.94 36.12
CA LYS A 63 -40.56 -12.86 37.13
C LYS A 63 -40.22 -12.26 38.50
N SER A 64 -40.35 -10.95 38.74
CA SER A 64 -39.84 -10.34 39.98
C SER A 64 -40.83 -9.41 40.71
N PHE A 65 -40.87 -9.62 42.03
CA PHE A 65 -41.67 -8.97 43.06
C PHE A 65 -41.53 -7.44 43.06
N ILE A 66 -42.61 -6.79 43.50
CA ILE A 66 -43.08 -5.41 43.23
C ILE A 66 -42.11 -4.25 43.52
N PHE A 67 -41.00 -4.42 44.26
CA PHE A 67 -40.19 -3.30 44.77
C PHE A 67 -38.86 -3.00 44.05
N LYS A 68 -38.40 -3.81 43.08
CA LYS A 68 -37.14 -3.55 42.32
C LYS A 68 -37.34 -3.18 40.84
N LYS A 69 -38.59 -3.09 40.40
CA LYS A 69 -39.00 -3.05 38.97
C LYS A 69 -38.79 -1.70 38.29
N ILE A 70 -38.81 -0.60 39.05
CA ILE A 70 -38.71 0.78 38.50
C ILE A 70 -37.25 1.20 38.22
N SER A 71 -36.30 0.75 39.04
CA SER A 71 -34.88 1.14 38.88
C SER A 71 -34.19 0.36 37.76
N LEU A 72 -34.40 -0.96 37.67
CA LEU A 72 -33.76 -1.81 36.66
C LEU A 72 -34.18 -1.48 35.21
N ASN A 73 -35.46 -1.15 34.98
CA ASN A 73 -35.94 -0.80 33.64
C ASN A 73 -35.38 0.53 33.12
N LYS A 74 -34.98 1.44 34.02
CA LYS A 74 -34.33 2.70 33.67
C LYS A 74 -32.81 2.57 33.54
N LEU A 75 -32.19 1.74 34.39
CA LEU A 75 -30.74 1.56 34.41
C LEU A 75 -30.22 0.62 33.31
N LEU A 76 -30.96 -0.42 32.95
CA LEU A 76 -30.50 -1.41 31.96
C LEU A 76 -30.23 -0.81 30.56
N PRO A 77 -31.10 0.06 29.99
CA PRO A 77 -30.80 0.73 28.73
C PRO A 77 -29.53 1.57 28.83
N ILE A 78 -29.37 2.34 29.91
CA ILE A 78 -28.20 3.19 30.15
C ILE A 78 -26.92 2.35 30.18
N ILE A 79 -26.93 1.23 30.92
CA ILE A 79 -25.79 0.32 31.04
C ILE A 79 -25.43 -0.27 29.67
N LEU A 80 -26.39 -0.83 28.94
CA LEU A 80 -26.14 -1.46 27.64
C LEU A 80 -25.65 -0.46 26.59
N THR A 81 -26.24 0.73 26.54
CA THR A 81 -25.77 1.81 25.67
C THR A 81 -24.36 2.27 26.06
N THR A 82 -24.08 2.40 27.36
CA THR A 82 -22.74 2.78 27.84
C THR A 82 -21.69 1.73 27.46
N ILE A 83 -22.00 0.43 27.64
CA ILE A 83 -21.11 -0.67 27.23
C ILE A 83 -20.85 -0.61 25.73
N ALA A 84 -21.89 -0.39 24.90
CA ALA A 84 -21.73 -0.28 23.46
C ALA A 84 -20.81 0.90 23.07
N ILE A 85 -20.97 2.06 23.70
CA ILE A 85 -20.11 3.24 23.49
C ILE A 85 -18.67 2.92 23.91
N LEU A 86 -18.47 2.29 25.08
CA LEU A 86 -17.15 1.90 25.55
C LEU A 86 -16.46 0.91 24.61
N LEU A 87 -17.20 -0.04 24.03
CA LEU A 87 -16.67 -0.95 23.02
C LEU A 87 -16.23 -0.21 21.75
N ILE A 88 -17.01 0.77 21.28
CA ILE A 88 -16.63 1.59 20.13
C ILE A 88 -15.34 2.35 20.42
N ILE A 89 -15.24 3.00 21.59
CA ILE A 89 -14.04 3.74 22.01
C ILE A 89 -12.84 2.78 22.12
N PHE A 90 -13.03 1.62 22.75
CA PHE A 90 -11.99 0.60 22.91
C PHE A 90 -11.47 0.08 21.57
N THR A 91 -12.35 -0.22 20.61
CA THR A 91 -11.93 -0.63 19.27
C THR A 91 -11.26 0.51 18.49
N SER A 92 -11.54 1.76 18.85
CA SER A 92 -10.93 2.96 18.26
C SER A 92 -9.64 3.39 18.99
N TYR A 93 -9.15 2.59 19.94
CA TYR A 93 -7.97 2.93 20.75
C TYR A 93 -6.72 3.30 19.93
N PRO A 94 -6.36 2.59 18.84
CA PRO A 94 -5.21 2.98 18.01
C PRO A 94 -5.37 4.36 17.38
N LEU A 95 -6.60 4.78 17.08
CA LEU A 95 -6.89 6.11 16.54
C LEU A 95 -6.64 7.21 17.59
N ILE A 96 -7.02 6.95 18.84
CA ILE A 96 -6.89 7.91 19.95
C ILE A 96 -5.41 8.11 20.33
N ASN A 97 -4.63 7.02 20.35
CA ASN A 97 -3.22 7.08 20.71
C ASN A 97 -2.27 7.50 19.57
N GLY A 98 -2.78 7.58 18.34
CA GLY A 98 -1.95 7.84 17.16
C GLY A 98 -1.17 6.63 16.65
N ASP A 99 -1.50 5.42 17.13
CA ASP A 99 -0.92 4.14 16.70
C ASP A 99 -1.49 3.63 15.36
N VAL A 100 -2.27 4.46 14.66
CA VAL A 100 -2.79 4.17 13.30
C VAL A 100 -1.64 3.99 12.30
N ILE A 101 -0.54 4.71 12.51
CA ILE A 101 0.67 4.58 11.70
C ILE A 101 1.63 3.65 12.48
N PRO A 102 1.95 2.46 11.94
CA PRO A 102 2.86 1.54 12.62
C PRO A 102 4.23 2.21 12.84
N GLU A 103 4.88 1.87 13.96
CA GLU A 103 6.14 2.51 14.35
C GLU A 103 7.24 2.40 13.30
N SER A 104 7.23 1.33 12.51
CA SER A 104 8.13 1.06 11.39
C SER A 104 7.98 2.04 10.21
N GLY A 105 6.94 2.89 10.21
CA GLY A 105 6.71 3.95 9.21
C GLY A 105 6.63 5.35 9.81
N LYS A 106 7.08 5.55 11.06
CA LYS A 106 7.05 6.86 11.73
C LYS A 106 7.79 7.91 10.90
N LYS A 107 7.08 9.02 10.59
CA LYS A 107 7.62 10.36 10.30
C LYS A 107 8.88 10.33 9.45
N VAL A 108 8.78 9.67 8.31
CA VAL A 108 9.97 9.46 7.49
C VAL A 108 10.33 10.77 6.81
N LYS A 109 11.44 11.40 7.22
CA LYS A 109 12.00 12.56 6.53
C LYS A 109 12.70 12.05 5.28
N ILE A 110 12.30 12.57 4.12
CA ILE A 110 13.04 12.35 2.87
C ILE A 110 14.46 12.90 3.07
N PRO A 111 15.51 12.09 2.91
CA PRO A 111 16.88 12.55 3.04
C PRO A 111 17.23 13.72 2.11
N ASP A 112 18.12 14.61 2.55
CA ASP A 112 18.42 15.85 1.85
C ASP A 112 19.04 15.61 0.45
N TYR A 113 19.78 14.51 0.27
CA TYR A 113 20.36 14.11 -1.03
C TYR A 113 19.32 13.93 -2.15
N TRP A 114 18.07 13.58 -1.82
CA TRP A 114 17.00 13.46 -2.81
C TRP A 114 16.57 14.84 -3.33
N TRP A 115 16.61 15.87 -2.49
CA TRP A 115 16.33 17.25 -2.86
C TRP A 115 17.49 17.84 -3.66
N GLU A 116 18.74 17.58 -3.23
CA GLU A 116 19.94 18.01 -3.94
C GLU A 116 20.01 17.41 -5.35
N ALA A 117 19.79 16.09 -5.48
CA ALA A 117 19.75 15.41 -6.79
C ALA A 117 18.63 15.97 -7.68
N SER A 118 17.50 16.29 -7.07
CA SER A 118 16.35 16.88 -7.75
C SER A 118 16.64 18.29 -8.27
N ASP A 119 17.28 19.14 -7.48
CA ASP A 119 17.72 20.48 -7.89
C ASP A 119 18.79 20.41 -8.99
N PHE A 120 19.77 19.52 -8.84
CA PHE A 120 20.81 19.30 -9.84
C PHE A 120 20.22 18.92 -11.20
N LEU A 121 19.31 17.93 -11.23
CA LEU A 121 18.69 17.46 -12.48
C LEU A 121 17.77 18.52 -13.09
N ARG A 122 17.07 19.31 -12.28
CA ARG A 122 16.28 20.46 -12.76
C ARG A 122 17.16 21.51 -13.43
N GLN A 123 18.29 21.87 -12.83
CA GLN A 123 19.21 22.86 -13.39
C GLN A 123 19.84 22.38 -14.69
N LYS A 124 20.14 21.08 -14.80
CA LYS A 124 20.74 20.49 -16.00
C LYS A 124 19.73 20.21 -17.11
N GLY A 125 18.47 19.94 -16.79
CA GLY A 125 17.45 19.55 -17.77
C GLY A 125 17.74 18.20 -18.45
N ALA A 126 18.56 17.36 -17.82
CA ALA A 126 19.29 16.26 -18.44
C ALA A 126 18.79 14.90 -17.98
N LYS A 127 18.50 13.95 -18.89
CA LYS A 127 17.85 12.67 -18.53
C LYS A 127 18.74 11.77 -17.69
N ILE A 128 18.11 11.11 -16.73
CA ILE A 128 18.76 10.19 -15.80
C ILE A 128 18.23 8.76 -15.95
N PHE A 129 19.14 7.81 -15.92
CA PHE A 129 18.85 6.38 -15.80
C PHE A 129 19.22 5.89 -14.40
N TRP A 130 18.31 5.25 -13.69
CA TRP A 130 18.51 4.83 -12.30
C TRP A 130 18.96 3.38 -12.21
N LEU A 131 19.95 3.11 -11.36
CA LEU A 131 20.40 1.77 -11.01
C LEU A 131 20.33 1.59 -9.49
N PRO A 132 20.10 0.37 -8.97
CA PRO A 132 19.66 -0.82 -9.69
C PRO A 132 18.20 -0.73 -10.15
N LYS A 133 17.77 -1.71 -10.96
CA LYS A 133 16.36 -1.97 -11.22
C LYS A 133 15.61 -2.14 -9.91
N THR A 134 14.44 -1.52 -9.81
CA THR A 134 13.62 -1.57 -8.59
C THR A 134 12.18 -1.97 -8.88
N PRO A 135 11.55 -2.77 -8.00
CA PRO A 135 10.13 -3.04 -8.08
C PRO A 135 9.31 -1.77 -7.84
N LEU A 136 8.02 -1.85 -8.24
CA LEU A 136 7.03 -0.82 -7.94
C LEU A 136 6.96 -0.52 -6.44
N ALA A 137 6.80 -1.55 -5.62
CA ALA A 137 6.83 -1.46 -4.17
C ALA A 137 8.25 -1.75 -3.69
N ARG A 138 8.89 -0.75 -3.09
CA ARG A 138 10.28 -0.85 -2.61
C ARG A 138 10.38 -0.28 -1.21
N THR A 139 11.33 -0.82 -0.45
CA THR A 139 11.62 -0.38 0.90
C THR A 139 12.96 0.32 0.91
N TYR A 140 12.97 1.55 1.41
CA TYR A 140 14.16 2.36 1.56
C TYR A 140 14.78 2.13 2.94
N LYS A 141 16.11 2.17 3.01
CA LYS A 141 16.89 2.04 4.25
C LYS A 141 16.56 3.11 5.28
N TRP A 142 16.07 4.26 4.83
CA TRP A 142 15.65 5.37 5.68
C TRP A 142 14.20 5.25 6.21
N GLY A 143 13.53 4.11 5.98
CA GLY A 143 12.28 3.74 6.65
C GLY A 143 11.00 3.92 5.83
N PHE A 144 11.06 4.55 4.65
CA PHE A 144 9.90 4.63 3.78
C PHE A 144 9.73 3.35 2.97
N SER A 145 8.50 2.86 2.87
CA SER A 145 8.14 1.72 2.03
C SER A 145 6.95 2.10 1.17
N GLY A 146 7.08 1.99 -0.15
CA GLY A 146 6.03 2.42 -1.06
C GLY A 146 6.49 2.52 -2.51
N THR A 147 5.77 3.36 -3.27
CA THR A 147 6.09 3.69 -4.66
C THR A 147 7.25 4.67 -4.75
N SER A 148 7.68 5.03 -5.95
CA SER A 148 8.88 5.84 -6.09
C SER A 148 8.61 7.29 -5.74
N ILE A 149 9.50 7.87 -4.95
CA ILE A 149 9.49 9.31 -4.68
C ILE A 149 10.05 10.12 -5.85
N ILE A 150 10.83 9.51 -6.75
CA ILE A 150 11.49 10.21 -7.87
C ILE A 150 10.47 10.89 -8.77
N LYS A 151 9.29 10.30 -8.98
CA LYS A 151 8.24 10.94 -9.79
C LYS A 151 7.79 12.30 -9.21
N TYR A 152 7.80 12.42 -7.88
CA TYR A 152 7.35 13.62 -7.18
C TYR A 152 8.49 14.64 -7.00
N LEU A 153 9.72 14.16 -6.85
CA LEU A 153 10.88 15.01 -6.61
C LEU A 153 11.58 15.41 -7.92
N VAL A 154 11.64 14.52 -8.90
CA VAL A 154 12.35 14.68 -10.18
C VAL A 154 11.38 14.47 -11.34
N PRO A 155 10.41 15.37 -11.55
CA PRO A 155 9.44 15.18 -12.61
C PRO A 155 10.10 15.36 -14.00
N ILE A 156 9.82 14.41 -14.91
CA ILE A 156 9.99 14.46 -16.39
C ILE A 156 11.33 13.91 -16.96
N ILE A 157 12.32 13.61 -16.13
CA ILE A 157 13.70 13.37 -16.60
C ILE A 157 14.19 11.92 -16.36
N SER A 158 13.46 11.14 -15.55
CA SER A 158 13.76 9.73 -15.27
C SER A 158 13.30 8.80 -16.39
N ILE A 159 14.16 7.85 -16.83
CA ILE A 159 13.84 6.90 -17.90
C ILE A 159 13.12 5.64 -17.38
N ASN A 160 13.60 5.03 -16.29
CA ASN A 160 13.29 3.65 -15.91
C ASN A 160 12.68 3.47 -14.51
N ASP A 161 12.47 4.55 -13.76
CA ASP A 161 11.93 4.46 -12.39
C ASP A 161 10.38 4.49 -12.33
N TYR A 162 9.71 4.33 -13.48
CA TYR A 162 8.25 4.24 -13.58
C TYR A 162 7.74 2.83 -13.33
N GLY A 163 7.75 2.40 -12.07
CA GLY A 163 7.18 1.10 -11.70
C GLY A 163 5.67 0.94 -11.92
N ALA A 164 4.92 2.00 -12.27
CA ALA A 164 3.49 1.88 -12.54
C ALA A 164 2.97 3.00 -13.43
N ILE A 165 2.05 2.61 -14.33
CA ILE A 165 1.03 3.40 -15.05
C ILE A 165 1.25 3.43 -16.58
N PHE A 166 2.47 3.33 -17.10
CA PHE A 166 2.68 3.11 -18.54
C PHE A 166 3.25 1.73 -18.78
N TYR A 167 2.35 0.78 -19.01
CA TYR A 167 2.57 -0.57 -19.52
C TYR A 167 3.18 -0.61 -20.94
N TYR A 168 3.94 0.42 -21.34
CA TYR A 168 4.95 0.18 -22.35
C TYR A 168 6.05 -0.58 -21.62
N GLU A 169 5.89 -1.91 -21.55
CA GLU A 169 7.00 -2.82 -21.33
C GLU A 169 8.05 -2.46 -22.37
N ASN A 170 8.94 -1.55 -22.00
CA ASN A 170 10.06 -1.23 -22.84
C ASN A 170 11.02 -2.40 -22.65
N LYS A 171 10.76 -3.47 -23.41
CA LYS A 171 11.51 -4.74 -23.35
C LYS A 171 13.01 -4.49 -23.42
N ILE A 172 13.40 -3.41 -24.08
CA ILE A 172 14.79 -2.95 -24.16
C ILE A 172 15.30 -2.44 -22.81
N ILE A 173 14.56 -1.58 -22.11
CA ILE A 173 14.91 -1.15 -20.74
C ILE A 173 14.98 -2.36 -19.81
N ASN A 174 13.98 -3.25 -19.86
CA ASN A 174 13.97 -4.46 -19.04
C ASN A 174 15.15 -5.39 -19.33
N LEU A 175 15.50 -5.58 -20.61
CA LEU A 175 16.66 -6.38 -21.01
C LEU A 175 17.94 -5.77 -20.46
N ILE A 176 18.10 -4.45 -20.58
CA ILE A 176 19.28 -3.77 -20.08
C ILE A 176 19.35 -3.87 -18.57
N GLU A 177 18.30 -3.52 -17.86
CA GLU A 177 18.27 -3.62 -16.40
C GLU A 177 18.59 -5.03 -15.86
N ASN A 178 18.21 -6.08 -16.60
CA ASN A 178 18.44 -7.46 -16.18
C ASN A 178 19.80 -8.03 -16.63
N GLU A 179 20.38 -7.51 -17.73
CA GLU A 179 21.58 -8.06 -18.39
C GLU A 179 22.70 -7.02 -18.50
N ILE A 180 22.62 -5.91 -17.76
CA ILE A 180 23.57 -4.79 -17.84
C ILE A 180 25.01 -5.21 -17.59
N ASP A 181 25.22 -6.28 -16.81
CA ASP A 181 26.51 -6.90 -16.52
C ASP A 181 27.10 -7.70 -17.70
N LYS A 182 26.25 -8.15 -18.63
CA LYS A 182 26.63 -8.96 -19.79
C LYS A 182 26.69 -8.16 -21.09
N ILE A 183 26.15 -6.94 -21.10
CA ILE A 183 26.13 -6.08 -22.27
C ILE A 183 27.49 -5.39 -22.42
N ASP A 184 28.04 -5.42 -23.64
CA ASP A 184 29.26 -4.70 -24.00
C ASP A 184 29.08 -3.19 -23.76
N LYS A 185 30.07 -2.57 -23.13
CA LYS A 185 30.14 -1.12 -22.84
C LYS A 185 29.83 -0.26 -24.06
N THR A 186 30.31 -0.63 -25.25
CA THR A 186 30.07 0.13 -26.48
C THR A 186 28.59 0.13 -26.88
N VAL A 187 27.90 -1.00 -26.66
CA VAL A 187 26.47 -1.15 -26.91
C VAL A 187 25.67 -0.38 -25.87
N LEU A 188 26.08 -0.48 -24.60
CA LEU A 188 25.46 0.23 -23.48
C LEU A 188 25.53 1.76 -23.66
N ASN A 189 26.70 2.28 -24.07
CA ASN A 189 26.89 3.71 -24.33
C ASN A 189 26.03 4.21 -25.51
N LYS A 190 25.98 3.44 -26.60
CA LYS A 190 25.08 3.75 -27.74
C LYS A 190 23.63 3.78 -27.30
N PHE A 191 23.22 2.85 -26.45
CA PHE A 191 21.86 2.81 -25.94
C PHE A 191 21.53 4.05 -25.09
N PHE A 192 22.39 4.39 -24.12
CA PHE A 192 22.19 5.60 -23.31
C PHE A 192 22.17 6.86 -24.17
N SER A 193 23.02 6.94 -25.20
CA SER A 193 23.00 8.02 -26.19
C SER A 193 21.67 8.10 -26.95
N ILE A 194 21.11 6.96 -27.41
CA ILE A 194 19.80 6.91 -28.09
C ILE A 194 18.66 7.39 -27.18
N LEU A 195 18.71 7.01 -25.90
CA LEU A 195 17.73 7.46 -24.92
C LEU A 195 17.93 8.92 -24.48
N ASN A 196 19.02 9.54 -24.91
CA ASN A 196 19.48 10.85 -24.46
C ASN A 196 19.66 10.89 -22.94
N VAL A 197 20.24 9.83 -22.38
CA VAL A 197 20.63 9.72 -20.98
C VAL A 197 22.00 10.38 -20.82
N GLU A 198 22.06 11.39 -19.97
CA GLU A 198 23.28 12.13 -19.66
C GLU A 198 23.87 11.71 -18.31
N PHE A 199 23.02 11.24 -17.39
CA PHE A 199 23.42 10.82 -16.06
C PHE A 199 22.95 9.41 -15.73
N ILE A 200 23.77 8.66 -15.01
CA ILE A 200 23.38 7.39 -14.40
C ILE A 200 23.35 7.58 -12.89
N GLY A 201 22.19 7.35 -12.27
CA GLY A 201 21.95 7.52 -10.84
C GLY A 201 22.06 6.20 -10.09
N GLN A 202 23.12 6.04 -9.29
CA GLN A 202 23.30 4.87 -8.43
C GLN A 202 22.58 5.03 -7.08
N ARG A 203 21.59 4.18 -6.83
CA ARG A 203 20.77 4.19 -5.61
C ARG A 203 21.24 3.11 -4.65
N ASN A 204 21.85 3.55 -3.56
CA ASN A 204 22.32 2.68 -2.48
C ASN A 204 21.39 2.68 -1.25
N ASP A 205 20.28 3.41 -1.34
CA ASP A 205 19.33 3.66 -0.25
C ASP A 205 18.14 2.71 -0.24
N ILE A 206 18.14 1.71 -1.12
CA ILE A 206 17.07 0.70 -1.23
C ILE A 206 17.54 -0.58 -0.56
N VAL A 207 16.64 -1.23 0.18
CA VAL A 207 16.88 -2.54 0.76
C VAL A 207 16.79 -3.59 -0.36
N PRO A 208 17.85 -4.37 -0.62
CA PRO A 208 17.79 -5.46 -1.59
C PRO A 208 16.70 -6.45 -1.20
N GLN A 209 15.76 -6.69 -2.11
CA GLN A 209 14.74 -7.72 -1.92
C GLN A 209 15.15 -8.95 -2.72
N ASN A 210 15.69 -9.96 -2.03
CA ASN A 210 16.01 -11.25 -2.64
C ASN A 210 14.72 -12.04 -2.82
N GLY A 211 14.02 -11.81 -3.94
CA GLY A 211 12.74 -12.47 -4.23
C GLY A 211 12.29 -12.29 -5.68
N GLY A 212 12.60 -13.27 -6.53
CA GLY A 212 12.01 -13.46 -7.86
C GLY A 212 12.28 -12.37 -8.90
N THR A 213 11.55 -12.44 -10.03
CA THR A 213 11.63 -11.56 -11.22
C THR A 213 11.36 -10.07 -10.97
N THR A 214 11.05 -9.70 -9.73
CA THR A 214 10.75 -8.33 -9.27
C THR A 214 11.70 -7.84 -8.17
N GLY A 215 12.74 -8.61 -7.81
CA GLY A 215 13.71 -8.22 -6.79
C GLY A 215 14.51 -6.98 -7.17
N THR A 216 14.99 -6.24 -6.16
CA THR A 216 15.98 -5.17 -6.38
C THR A 216 17.35 -5.81 -6.50
N ILE A 217 18.07 -5.60 -7.61
CA ILE A 217 19.45 -6.07 -7.79
C ILE A 217 20.32 -5.43 -6.70
N ASP A 218 21.33 -6.16 -6.18
CA ASP A 218 22.27 -5.62 -5.20
C ASP A 218 22.94 -4.34 -5.77
N PRO A 219 22.86 -3.19 -5.09
CA PRO A 219 23.55 -1.97 -5.50
C PRO A 219 25.06 -2.15 -5.73
N ASN A 220 25.71 -3.11 -5.05
CA ASN A 220 27.13 -3.38 -5.27
C ASN A 220 27.42 -3.96 -6.66
N LEU A 221 26.51 -4.78 -7.19
CA LEU A 221 26.66 -5.37 -8.53
C LEU A 221 26.57 -4.29 -9.61
N THR A 222 25.65 -3.33 -9.43
CA THR A 222 25.50 -2.19 -10.35
C THR A 222 26.62 -1.16 -10.20
N ARG A 223 27.19 -0.98 -9.01
CA ARG A 223 28.39 -0.13 -8.82
C ARG A 223 29.58 -0.63 -9.65
N ASN A 224 29.86 -1.93 -9.64
CA ASN A 224 30.98 -2.50 -10.41
C ASN A 224 30.84 -2.26 -11.92
N ILE A 225 29.60 -2.15 -12.43
CA ILE A 225 29.33 -1.85 -13.84
C ILE A 225 29.67 -0.40 -14.15
N LEU A 226 29.30 0.52 -13.25
CA LEU A 226 29.61 1.94 -13.41
C LEU A 226 31.12 2.19 -13.37
N GLU A 227 31.84 1.56 -12.43
CA GLU A 227 33.29 1.71 -12.31
C GLU A 227 34.01 1.20 -13.58
N LYS A 228 33.59 0.06 -14.14
CA LYS A 228 34.09 -0.43 -15.44
C LYS A 228 33.73 0.47 -16.62
N SER A 229 32.71 1.32 -16.47
CA SER A 229 32.29 2.25 -17.52
C SER A 229 33.11 3.55 -17.54
N GLU A 230 33.86 3.87 -16.49
CA GLU A 230 34.69 5.07 -16.39
C GLU A 230 36.12 4.90 -16.94
N GLU A 231 36.64 3.67 -17.04
CA GLU A 231 37.96 3.32 -17.63
C GLU A 231 38.00 3.31 -19.17
#